data_AF-A0A7G9YQF0-F1
#
_entry.id   AF-A0A7G9YQF0-F1
#
_cell.length_a   1.000
_cell.length_b   1.000
_cell.length_c   1.000
_cell.angle_alpha   90.00
_cell.angle_beta   90.00
_cell.angle_gamma   90.00
#
_symmetry.space_group_name_H-M   'P 1'
#
loop_
_entity.id
_entity.type
_entity.pdbx_description
1 polymer ?
#
loop_
_entity_poly.entity_id
_entity_poly.type
_entity_poly.pdbx_seq_one_letter_code
_entity_poly.pdbx_strand_id
1 'polypeptide(L)'
;MVEIYSALIFYLLVRITIAIAAKKSGKEITDFSFKKSAENFNAFFETRLNELFRGTKSKLIGFFQRVVDATVCNCLKPPPRATA
;
A
#
# COMPACT_ATOMS: atom_id res chain seq x y z
N MET A 1 -3.25 -15.66 -7.39
CA MET A 1 -2.05 -14.80 -7.26
C MET A 1 -2.37 -13.44 -6.70
N VAL A 2 -3.29 -12.65 -7.30
CA VAL A 2 -3.65 -11.30 -6.82
C VAL A 2 -4.07 -11.30 -5.34
N GLU A 3 -4.87 -12.27 -4.91
CA GLU A 3 -5.34 -12.38 -3.51
C GLU A 3 -4.20 -12.52 -2.49
N ILE A 4 -3.14 -13.26 -2.81
CA ILE A 4 -1.97 -13.43 -1.93
C ILE A 4 -1.25 -12.09 -1.79
N TYR A 5 -1.08 -11.36 -2.89
CA TYR A 5 -0.46 -10.03 -2.86
C TYR A 5 -1.34 -9.03 -2.11
N SER A 6 -2.66 -9.08 -2.28
CA SER A 6 -3.60 -8.23 -1.54
C SER A 6 -3.52 -8.47 -0.03
N ALA A 7 -3.50 -9.74 0.40
CA ALA A 7 -3.35 -10.10 1.81
C ALA A 7 -1.99 -9.65 2.37
N LEU A 8 -0.91 -9.78 1.60
CA LEU A 8 0.42 -9.33 2.01
C LEU A 8 0.49 -7.80 2.14
N ILE A 9 -0.06 -7.06 1.17
CA ILE A 9 -0.14 -5.59 1.22
C ILE A 9 -0.92 -5.16 2.45
N PHE A 10 -2.08 -5.78 2.71
CA PHE A 10 -2.88 -5.49 3.89
C PHE A 10 -2.11 -5.75 5.19
N TYR A 11 -1.47 -6.91 5.29
CA TYR A 11 -0.63 -7.25 6.45
C TYR A 11 0.46 -6.19 6.69
N LEU A 12 1.15 -5.77 5.64
CA LEU A 12 2.20 -4.75 5.72
C LEU A 12 1.64 -3.39 6.17
N LEU A 13 0.47 -2.98 5.66
CA LEU A 13 -0.18 -1.73 6.07
C LEU A 13 -0.54 -1.74 7.56
N VAL A 14 -1.05 -2.85 8.08
CA VAL A 14 -1.33 -3.00 9.52
C VAL A 14 -0.05 -2.93 10.33
N ARG A 15 1.04 -3.59 9.88
CA ARG A 15 2.36 -3.53 10.56
C ARG A 15 2.95 -2.13 10.56
N ILE A 16 2.84 -1.40 9.46
CA ILE A 16 3.27 0.01 9.37
C ILE A 16 2.47 0.87 10.36
N THR A 17 1.15 0.68 10.41
CA THR A 17 0.27 1.39 11.35
C THR A 17 0.69 1.14 12.80
N ILE A 18 0.97 -0.12 13.16
CA ILE A 18 1.47 -0.48 14.49
C ILE A 18 2.81 0.20 14.79
N ALA A 19 3.77 0.13 13.86
CA ALA A 19 5.09 0.74 14.06
C ALA A 19 5.00 2.27 14.27
N ILE A 20 4.13 2.94 13.52
CA ILE A 20 3.86 4.37 13.69
C ILE A 20 3.19 4.65 15.05
N ALA A 21 2.23 3.82 15.46
CA ALA A 21 1.55 3.97 16.75
C ALA A 21 2.50 3.76 17.94
N ALA A 22 3.37 2.74 17.87
CA ALA A 22 4.42 2.48 18.84
C ALA A 22 5.35 3.70 18.98
N LYS A 23 5.89 4.20 17.85
CA LYS A 23 6.72 5.40 17.83
C LYS A 23 6.01 6.62 18.42
N LYS A 24 4.73 6.83 18.08
CA LYS A 24 3.95 7.98 18.56
C LYS A 24 3.65 7.92 20.06
N SER A 25 3.45 6.73 20.60
CA SER A 25 3.05 6.52 22.01
C SER A 25 4.21 6.22 22.95
N GLY A 26 5.42 6.02 22.42
CA GLY A 26 6.58 5.60 23.20
C GLY A 26 6.49 4.15 23.71
N LYS A 27 5.59 3.34 23.15
CA LYS A 27 5.38 1.93 23.49
C LYS A 27 6.14 1.00 22.55
N GLU A 28 6.30 -0.26 22.95
CA GLU A 28 6.91 -1.26 22.08
C GLU A 28 5.91 -1.76 21.04
N ILE A 29 6.40 -2.24 19.89
CA ILE A 29 5.57 -2.79 18.81
C ILE A 29 4.77 -4.01 19.31
N THR A 30 5.33 -4.78 20.23
CA THR A 30 4.73 -5.97 20.85
C THR A 30 3.53 -5.66 21.74
N ASP A 31 3.39 -4.41 22.20
CA ASP A 31 2.25 -3.97 23.02
C ASP A 31 0.95 -3.83 22.20
N PHE A 32 1.04 -3.89 20.87
CA PHE A 32 -0.09 -3.73 19.98
C PHE A 32 -0.55 -5.07 19.41
N SER A 33 -1.83 -5.37 19.64
CA SER A 33 -2.47 -6.55 19.02
C SER A 33 -2.68 -6.34 17.53
N PHE A 34 -2.07 -7.21 16.72
CA PHE A 34 -2.26 -7.20 15.27
C PHE A 34 -3.74 -7.27 14.87
N LYS A 35 -4.52 -8.15 15.51
CA LYS A 35 -5.95 -8.31 15.24
C LYS A 35 -6.72 -7.00 15.43
N LYS A 36 -6.52 -6.35 16.58
CA LYS A 36 -7.21 -5.11 16.91
C LYS A 36 -6.77 -3.95 16.01
N SER A 37 -5.49 -3.90 15.66
CA SER A 37 -4.96 -2.93 14.70
C SER A 37 -5.53 -3.14 13.29
N ALA A 38 -5.72 -4.38 12.85
CA ALA A 38 -6.35 -4.70 11.57
C ALA A 38 -7.83 -4.32 11.54
N GLU A 39 -8.58 -4.60 12.60
CA GLU A 39 -9.99 -4.18 12.75
C GLU A 39 -10.13 -2.65 12.68
N ASN A 40 -9.29 -1.94 13.44
CA ASN A 40 -9.25 -0.47 13.41
C ASN A 40 -8.89 0.07 12.02
N PHE A 41 -7.89 -0.53 11.37
CA PHE A 41 -7.46 -0.14 10.04
C PHE A 41 -8.60 -0.30 9.02
N ASN A 42 -9.29 -1.45 9.03
CA ASN A 42 -10.44 -1.70 8.15
C ASN A 42 -11.55 -0.66 8.34
N ALA A 43 -11.98 -0.41 9.58
CA ALA A 43 -13.02 0.57 9.86
C ALA A 43 -12.63 1.98 9.38
N PHE A 44 -11.37 2.36 9.59
CA PHE A 44 -10.87 3.65 9.12
C PHE A 44 -10.77 3.72 7.60
N PHE A 45 -10.33 2.64 6.96
CA PHE A 45 -10.21 2.53 5.51
C PHE A 45 -11.60 2.65 4.87
N GLU A 46 -12.59 1.87 5.28
CA GLU A 46 -13.94 1.94 4.71
C GLU A 46 -14.56 3.35 4.83
N THR A 47 -14.36 4.00 5.98
CA THR A 47 -14.97 5.31 6.25
C THR A 47 -14.23 6.45 5.53
N ARG A 48 -12.90 6.54 5.67
CA ARG A 48 -12.11 7.69 5.20
C ARG A 48 -11.66 7.57 3.76
N LEU A 49 -11.51 6.36 3.26
CA LEU A 49 -11.09 6.14 1.89
C LEU A 49 -12.19 6.58 0.92
N ASN A 50 -13.46 6.31 1.24
CA ASN A 50 -14.59 6.82 0.48
C ASN A 50 -14.59 8.36 0.41
N GLU A 51 -14.31 9.04 1.52
CA GLU A 51 -14.19 10.51 1.56
C GLU A 51 -13.00 11.01 0.72
N LEU A 52 -11.84 10.37 0.85
CA LEU A 52 -10.65 10.69 0.06
C LEU A 52 -10.91 10.52 -1.44
N PHE A 53 -11.54 9.41 -1.83
CA PHE A 53 -11.86 9.11 -3.22
C PHE A 53 -12.91 10.06 -3.79
N ARG A 54 -13.89 10.52 -3.01
CA ARG A 54 -14.95 11.39 -3.53
C ARG A 54 -14.41 12.67 -4.20
N GLY A 55 -13.30 13.23 -3.69
CA GLY A 55 -12.67 14.43 -4.25
C GLY A 55 -11.47 14.18 -5.18
N THR A 56 -10.83 13.00 -5.09
CA THR A 56 -9.54 12.76 -5.78
C THR A 56 -9.51 11.55 -6.70
N LYS A 57 -10.60 10.78 -6.81
CA LYS A 57 -10.66 9.52 -7.57
C LYS A 57 -10.09 9.62 -8.98
N SER A 58 -10.49 10.63 -9.76
CA SER A 58 -9.99 10.80 -11.14
C SER A 58 -8.48 11.06 -11.19
N LYS A 59 -7.96 11.91 -10.31
CA LYS A 59 -6.51 12.19 -10.21
C LYS A 59 -5.72 10.96 -9.77
N LEU A 60 -6.26 10.20 -8.82
CA LEU A 60 -5.64 8.98 -8.31
C LEU A 60 -5.57 7.89 -9.39
N ILE A 61 -6.67 7.70 -10.13
CA ILE A 61 -6.72 6.77 -11.27
C ILE A 61 -5.67 7.17 -12.32
N GLY A 62 -5.63 8.45 -12.71
CA GLY A 62 -4.65 8.93 -13.69
C GLY A 62 -3.20 8.88 -13.19
N PHE A 63 -2.97 8.94 -11.88
CA PHE A 63 -1.65 8.66 -11.30
C PHE A 63 -1.28 7.18 -11.45
N PHE A 64 -2.15 6.27 -11.04
CA PHE A 64 -1.88 4.82 -11.12
C PHE A 64 -1.75 4.34 -12.56
N GLN A 65 -2.56 4.83 -13.50
CA GLN A 65 -2.43 4.53 -14.92
C GLN A 65 -1.04 4.89 -15.44
N ARG A 66 -0.54 6.09 -15.14
CA ARG A 66 0.82 6.50 -15.54
C ARG A 66 1.93 5.61 -14.94
N VAL A 67 1.77 5.16 -13.70
CA VAL A 67 2.71 4.23 -13.07
C VAL A 67 2.67 2.86 -13.75
N VAL A 68 1.48 2.36 -14.08
CA VAL A 68 1.30 1.11 -14.83
C VAL A 68 1.93 1.22 -16.22
N ASP A 69 1.65 2.30 -16.95
CA ASP A 69 2.21 2.55 -18.28
C ASP A 69 3.75 2.58 -18.25
N ALA A 70 4.34 3.27 -17.28
CA ALA A 70 5.79 3.29 -17.08
C ALA A 70 6.36 1.90 -16.74
N THR A 71 5.64 1.11 -15.94
CA THR A 71 6.03 -0.26 -15.58
C THR A 71 5.97 -1.19 -16.79
N VAL A 72 4.95 -1.05 -17.63
CA VAL A 72 4.82 -1.79 -18.90
C VAL A 72 5.94 -1.40 -19.86
N CYS A 73 6.33 -0.13 -19.92
CA CYS A 73 7.48 0.31 -20.73
C CYS A 73 8.79 -0.40 -20.31
N ASN A 74 8.98 -0.70 -19.02
CA ASN A 74 10.15 -1.44 -18.54
C ASN A 74 10.17 -2.92 -18.97
N CYS A 75 9.04 -3.50 -19.41
CA CYS A 75 9.02 -4.84 -20.00
C CYS A 75 9.57 -4.86 -21.43
N LEU A 76 9.64 -3.70 -22.10
CA LEU A 76 10.15 -3.56 -23.46
C LEU A 76 11.62 -3.12 -23.40
N LYS A 77 12.52 -4.11 -23.52
CA LYS A 77 13.96 -4.02 -23.88
C LYS A 77 14.95 -4.15 -22.71
N PRO A 78 15.64 -5.30 -22.55
CA PRO A 78 16.97 -5.29 -21.98
C PRO A 78 17.90 -4.50 -22.91
N PRO A 79 18.87 -3.72 -22.39
CA PRO A 79 19.86 -3.07 -23.24
C PRO A 79 20.58 -4.13 -24.09
N PRO A 80 20.86 -3.86 -25.37
CA PRO A 80 21.62 -4.80 -26.19
C PRO A 80 22.94 -5.09 -25.47
N ARG A 81 23.21 -6.36 -25.16
CA ARG A 81 24.52 -6.77 -24.64
C ARG A 81 25.55 -6.23 -25.61
N ALA A 82 26.48 -5.42 -25.11
CA ALA A 82 27.66 -5.07 -25.87
C ALA A 82 28.32 -6.37 -26.31
N THR A 83 28.28 -6.65 -27.61
CA THR A 83 29.08 -7.69 -28.24
C THR A 83 30.55 -7.31 -28.02
N ALA A 84 31.19 -8.04 -27.12
CA ALA A 84 32.64 -8.07 -27.01
C ALA A 84 33.22 -8.89 -28.17
#